data_AF-A0A0N5A914-F1
#
_entry.id   AF-A0A0N5A914-F1
#
_cell.length_a   1.000
_cell.length_b   1.000
_cell.length_c   1.000
_cell.angle_alpha   90.00
_cell.angle_beta   90.00
_cell.angle_gamma   90.00
#
_symmetry.space_group_name_H-M   'P 1'
#
loop_
_entity.id
_entity.type
_entity.pdbx_description
1 polymer ?
#
loop_
_entity_poly.entity_id
_entity_poly.type
_entity_poly.pdbx_seq_one_letter_code
_entity_poly.pdbx_strand_id
1 'polypeptide(L)'
;MDGMPRLPMINVDFKHAVASGFSEFSLKIKEYILTHYEDDPKKYETALSEMESLRAKLYSFTPDVETVCQAKRYYSQLRLMKSRFPMEDGDPIRIPFSWATKDSDGITCTYEDVNFELACVLYNIGAIHAAIGSGENRIDSDVLILDFLLMP
;
A
#
# COMPACT_ATOMS: atom_id res chain seq x y z
N MET A 1 -13.38 33.16 17.14
CA MET A 1 -14.40 32.09 17.26
C MET A 1 -13.76 30.98 18.09
N ASP A 2 -13.26 31.37 19.26
CA ASP A 2 -12.22 30.63 20.00
C ASP A 2 -12.87 30.14 21.30
N GLY A 3 -13.51 28.97 21.21
CA GLY A 3 -14.31 28.44 22.32
C GLY A 3 -15.48 27.56 21.90
N MET A 4 -15.73 27.37 20.60
CA MET A 4 -16.71 26.38 20.16
C MET A 4 -16.15 24.95 20.33
N PRO A 5 -16.93 24.02 20.91
CA PRO A 5 -16.58 22.60 20.92
C PRO A 5 -16.38 22.09 19.49
N ARG A 6 -15.30 21.36 19.25
CA ARG A 6 -15.04 20.75 17.94
C ARG A 6 -15.91 19.51 17.76
N LEU A 7 -16.43 19.33 16.55
CA LEU A 7 -17.21 18.14 16.19
C LEU A 7 -16.28 16.92 16.07
N PRO A 8 -16.75 15.72 16.45
CA PRO A 8 -16.01 14.48 16.21
C PRO A 8 -15.82 14.25 14.72
N MET A 9 -14.66 13.72 14.35
CA MET A 9 -14.37 13.30 12.97
C MET A 9 -14.66 11.82 12.79
N ILE A 10 -15.12 11.48 11.59
CA ILE A 10 -15.26 10.09 11.15
C ILE A 10 -13.91 9.62 10.66
N ASN A 11 -13.50 8.42 11.09
CA ASN A 11 -12.35 7.71 10.55
C ASN A 11 -12.81 6.37 9.95
N VAL A 12 -12.01 5.81 9.05
CA VAL A 12 -12.28 4.55 8.37
C VAL A 12 -11.24 3.53 8.78
N ASP A 13 -11.65 2.28 8.97
CA ASP A 13 -10.72 1.21 9.32
C ASP A 13 -9.75 0.85 8.19
N PHE A 14 -8.55 0.42 8.60
CA PHE A 14 -7.49 0.00 7.70
C PHE A 14 -7.79 -1.38 7.08
N LYS A 15 -7.32 -1.56 5.85
CA LYS A 15 -7.14 -2.88 5.25
C LYS A 15 -5.77 -3.41 5.66
N HIS A 16 -5.68 -4.70 5.93
CA HIS A 16 -4.43 -5.38 6.27
C HIS A 16 -4.00 -6.28 5.13
N ALA A 17 -2.76 -6.11 4.67
CA ALA A 17 -2.20 -7.03 3.70
C ALA A 17 -1.98 -8.39 4.37
N VAL A 18 -2.27 -9.46 3.64
CA VAL A 18 -2.04 -10.84 4.10
C VAL A 18 -0.84 -11.41 3.37
N ALA A 19 0.05 -12.10 4.09
CA ALA A 19 1.25 -12.69 3.53
C ALA A 19 0.95 -13.82 2.52
N SER A 20 -0.19 -14.50 2.67
CA SER A 20 -0.62 -15.58 1.77
C SER A 20 -0.88 -15.06 0.34
N GLY A 21 -0.17 -15.62 -0.63
CA GLY A 21 -0.28 -15.29 -2.07
C GLY A 21 0.89 -14.46 -2.61
N PHE A 22 1.53 -13.64 -1.78
CA PHE A 22 2.65 -12.81 -2.26
C PHE A 22 3.99 -13.55 -2.35
N SER A 23 4.08 -14.77 -1.81
CA SER A 23 5.32 -15.57 -1.83
C SER A 23 5.82 -15.92 -3.23
N GLU A 24 4.95 -15.89 -4.23
CA GLU A 24 5.30 -16.18 -5.63
C GLU A 24 5.79 -14.95 -6.40
N PHE A 25 5.71 -13.75 -5.82
CA PHE A 25 6.02 -12.48 -6.48
C PHE A 25 7.43 -12.46 -7.08
N SER A 26 8.45 -12.71 -6.26
CA SER A 26 9.84 -12.69 -6.70
C SER A 26 10.15 -13.78 -7.72
N LEU A 27 9.54 -14.97 -7.57
CA LEU A 27 9.71 -16.07 -8.51
C LEU A 27 9.16 -15.73 -9.90
N LYS A 28 7.90 -15.29 -9.98
CA LYS A 28 7.22 -14.96 -11.25
C LYS A 28 7.92 -13.82 -12.00
N ILE A 29 8.41 -12.81 -11.28
CA ILE A 29 9.16 -11.70 -11.88
C ILE A 29 10.53 -12.20 -12.39
N LYS A 30 11.26 -13.01 -11.61
CA LYS A 30 12.56 -13.57 -12.03
C LYS A 30 12.41 -14.46 -13.27
N GLU A 31 11.37 -15.29 -13.34
CA GLU A 31 11.06 -16.12 -14.51
C GLU A 31 10.77 -15.27 -15.75
N TYR A 32 9.99 -14.20 -15.61
CA TYR A 32 9.71 -13.29 -16.72
C TYR A 32 10.96 -12.55 -17.20
N ILE A 33 11.83 -12.10 -16.28
CA ILE A 33 13.11 -11.47 -16.63
C ILE A 33 13.98 -12.42 -17.46
N LEU A 34 14.10 -13.68 -17.02
CA LEU A 34 14.90 -14.67 -17.71
C LEU A 34 14.36 -14.98 -19.11
N THR A 35 13.04 -15.09 -19.25
CA THR A 35 12.40 -15.58 -20.49
C THR A 35 12.13 -14.47 -21.50
N HIS A 36 11.71 -13.28 -21.07
CA HIS A 36 11.32 -12.19 -21.97
C HIS A 36 12.41 -11.14 -22.16
N TYR A 37 13.23 -10.89 -21.14
CA TYR A 37 14.32 -9.91 -21.21
C TYR A 37 15.68 -10.56 -21.47
N GLU A 38 15.79 -11.89 -21.40
CA GLU A 38 17.04 -12.67 -21.54
C GLU A 38 18.17 -12.12 -20.64
N ASP A 39 17.81 -11.54 -19.49
CA ASP A 39 18.73 -10.95 -18.53
C ASP A 39 18.85 -11.82 -17.28
N ASP A 40 19.93 -11.66 -16.52
CA ASP A 40 20.19 -12.43 -15.31
C ASP A 40 19.28 -11.96 -14.16
N PRO A 41 18.35 -12.80 -13.66
CA PRO A 41 17.42 -12.44 -12.59
C PRO A 41 18.13 -12.10 -11.27
N LYS A 42 19.36 -12.58 -11.05
CA LYS A 42 20.14 -12.32 -9.83
C LYS A 42 20.47 -10.84 -9.66
N LYS A 43 20.56 -10.08 -10.75
CA LYS A 43 20.82 -8.63 -10.70
C LYS A 43 19.72 -7.85 -9.98
N TYR A 44 18.50 -8.39 -9.95
CA TYR A 44 17.31 -7.73 -9.42
C TYR A 44 16.90 -8.22 -8.04
N GLU A 45 17.63 -9.19 -7.46
CA GLU A 45 17.28 -9.82 -6.19
C GLU A 45 17.15 -8.82 -5.03
N THR A 46 18.09 -7.86 -4.93
CA THR A 46 18.03 -6.79 -3.93
C THR A 46 16.76 -5.94 -4.08
N ALA A 47 16.41 -5.55 -5.31
CA ALA A 47 15.23 -4.73 -5.57
C ALA A 47 13.93 -5.48 -5.26
N LEU A 48 13.87 -6.78 -5.57
CA LEU A 48 12.73 -7.63 -5.24
C LEU A 48 12.57 -7.82 -3.73
N SER A 49 13.68 -8.02 -3.00
CA SER A 49 13.67 -8.11 -1.54
C SER A 49 13.25 -6.80 -0.87
N GLU A 50 13.67 -5.65 -1.40
CA GLU A 50 13.19 -4.34 -0.94
C GLU A 50 11.68 -4.18 -1.15
N MET A 51 11.13 -4.65 -2.27
CA MET A 51 9.70 -4.63 -2.54
C MET A 51 8.91 -5.49 -1.56
N GLU A 52 9.39 -6.70 -1.28
CA GLU A 52 8.81 -7.60 -0.27
C GLU A 52 8.85 -6.99 1.14
N SER A 53 9.97 -6.36 1.49
CA SER A 53 10.13 -5.64 2.76
C SER A 53 9.17 -4.46 2.88
N LEU A 54 9.00 -3.69 1.79
CA LEU A 54 8.03 -2.60 1.74
C LEU A 54 6.59 -3.10 1.88
N ARG A 55 6.24 -4.23 1.24
CA ARG A 55 4.92 -4.83 1.39
C ARG A 55 4.68 -5.36 2.80
N ALA A 56 5.67 -5.99 3.43
CA ALA A 56 5.54 -6.53 4.77
C ALA A 56 5.19 -5.46 5.83
N LYS A 57 5.61 -4.21 5.61
CA LYS A 57 5.23 -3.07 6.44
C LYS A 57 3.73 -2.76 6.39
N LEU A 58 3.00 -3.24 5.38
CA LEU A 58 1.55 -3.07 5.24
C LEU A 58 0.72 -4.16 5.94
N TYR A 59 1.36 -5.10 6.64
CA TYR A 59 0.65 -6.09 7.47
C TYR A 59 0.07 -5.47 8.74
N SER A 60 0.72 -4.43 9.27
CA SER A 60 0.30 -3.69 10.45
C SER A 60 0.47 -2.20 10.23
N PHE A 61 -0.60 -1.43 10.39
CA PHE A 61 -0.58 0.02 10.23
C PHE A 61 -0.58 0.71 11.60
N THR A 62 0.32 1.67 11.76
CA THR A 62 0.23 2.71 12.79
C THR A 62 -0.14 4.03 12.12
N PRO A 63 -1.07 4.82 12.68
CA PRO A 63 -1.48 6.10 12.09
C PRO A 63 -0.40 7.17 12.34
N ASP A 64 0.68 7.11 11.57
CA ASP A 64 1.80 8.04 11.63
C ASP A 64 2.32 8.42 10.23
N VAL A 65 3.11 9.49 10.19
CA VAL A 65 3.67 10.04 8.94
C VAL A 65 4.64 9.06 8.27
N GLU A 66 5.36 8.26 9.06
CA GLU A 66 6.32 7.29 8.53
C GLU A 66 5.60 6.21 7.72
N THR A 67 4.50 5.69 8.25
CA THR A 67 3.66 4.66 7.65
C THR A 67 3.04 5.16 6.34
N VAL A 68 2.59 6.42 6.30
CA VAL A 68 2.15 7.07 5.05
C VAL A 68 3.28 7.10 4.02
N CYS A 69 4.49 7.52 4.43
CA CYS A 69 5.65 7.59 3.53
C CYS A 69 6.02 6.20 2.99
N GLN A 70 5.99 5.17 3.83
CA GLN A 70 6.27 3.79 3.45
C GLN A 70 5.22 3.25 2.47
N ALA A 71 3.92 3.49 2.72
CA ALA A 71 2.84 3.10 1.81
C ALA A 71 2.93 3.83 0.46
N LYS A 72 3.22 5.13 0.44
CA LYS A 72 3.46 5.91 -0.79
C LYS A 72 4.66 5.39 -1.57
N ARG A 73 5.74 5.01 -0.89
CA ARG A 73 6.93 4.42 -1.51
C ARG A 73 6.56 3.08 -2.15
N TYR A 74 5.88 2.19 -1.43
CA TYR A 74 5.42 0.91 -1.99
C TYR A 74 4.52 1.11 -3.21
N TYR A 75 3.50 1.96 -3.10
CA TYR A 75 2.58 2.29 -4.20
C TYR A 75 3.31 2.76 -5.45
N SER A 76 4.28 3.68 -5.28
CA SER A 76 5.05 4.23 -6.38
C SER A 76 5.90 3.16 -7.07
N GLN A 77 6.56 2.30 -6.29
CA GLN A 77 7.39 1.22 -6.82
C GLN A 77 6.54 0.17 -7.54
N LEU A 78 5.40 -0.23 -6.97
CA LEU A 78 4.49 -1.18 -7.61
C LEU A 78 3.93 -0.63 -8.94
N ARG A 79 3.62 0.67 -9.00
CA ARG A 79 3.18 1.34 -10.23
C ARG A 79 4.28 1.35 -11.31
N LEU A 80 5.54 1.54 -10.93
CA LEU A 80 6.68 1.43 -11.85
C LEU A 80 6.91 -0.01 -12.31
N MET A 81 6.65 -1.01 -11.47
CA MET A 81 6.70 -2.40 -11.89
C MET A 81 5.57 -2.74 -12.86
N LYS A 82 4.35 -2.30 -12.58
CA LYS A 82 3.19 -2.47 -13.47
C LYS A 82 3.47 -1.96 -14.89
N SER A 83 4.26 -0.90 -15.07
CA SER A 83 4.59 -0.38 -16.41
C SER A 83 5.61 -1.23 -17.18
N ARG A 84 6.30 -2.16 -16.51
CA ARG A 84 7.33 -3.03 -17.09
C ARG A 84 6.91 -4.50 -17.15
N PHE A 85 6.06 -4.93 -16.21
CA PHE A 85 5.65 -6.30 -16.04
C PHE A 85 4.12 -6.39 -16.21
N PRO A 86 3.63 -7.18 -17.19
CA PRO A 86 2.20 -7.42 -17.35
C PRO A 86 1.69 -8.29 -16.18
N MET A 87 1.03 -7.65 -15.23
CA MET A 87 0.53 -8.23 -13.96
C MET A 87 -0.95 -7.91 -13.72
N GLU A 88 -1.68 -7.45 -14.75
CA GLU A 88 -3.12 -7.21 -14.67
C GLU A 88 -3.91 -8.53 -14.77
N ASP A 89 -5.21 -8.48 -14.48
CA ASP A 89 -6.07 -9.63 -14.72
C ASP A 89 -6.01 -10.04 -16.20
N GLY A 90 -5.76 -11.32 -16.46
CA GLY A 90 -5.56 -11.82 -17.82
C GLY A 90 -4.09 -11.95 -18.26
N ASP A 91 -3.15 -11.28 -17.61
CA ASP A 91 -1.75 -11.22 -18.03
C ASP A 91 -0.94 -12.50 -17.76
N PRO A 92 0.26 -12.67 -18.34
CA PRO A 92 1.10 -13.84 -18.08
C PRO A 92 1.72 -13.88 -16.68
N ILE A 93 1.93 -12.74 -16.00
CA ILE A 93 2.57 -12.67 -14.67
C ILE A 93 1.54 -12.32 -13.59
N ARG A 94 0.47 -13.11 -13.48
CA ARG A 94 -0.57 -12.85 -12.47
C ARG A 94 -0.06 -13.23 -11.09
N ILE A 95 -0.18 -12.30 -10.14
CA ILE A 95 0.26 -12.48 -8.76
C ILE A 95 -0.96 -12.33 -7.85
N PRO A 96 -1.28 -13.32 -7.00
CA PRO A 96 -2.40 -13.22 -6.09
C PRO A 96 -2.09 -12.26 -4.94
N PHE A 97 -2.89 -11.21 -4.82
CA PHE A 97 -2.83 -10.23 -3.75
C PHE A 97 -4.00 -10.43 -2.79
N SER A 98 -3.70 -10.59 -1.50
CA SER A 98 -4.69 -10.86 -0.46
C SER A 98 -4.76 -9.71 0.55
N TRP A 99 -5.98 -9.26 0.85
CA TRP A 99 -6.27 -8.19 1.80
C TRP A 99 -7.47 -8.56 2.70
N ALA A 100 -7.41 -8.15 3.96
CA ALA A 100 -8.49 -8.30 4.95
C ALA A 100 -8.92 -6.93 5.51
N THR A 101 -10.15 -6.80 5.99
CA THR A 101 -10.60 -5.65 6.79
C THR A 101 -10.79 -6.06 8.24
N LYS A 102 -10.69 -5.12 9.17
CA LYS A 102 -10.82 -5.39 10.60
C LYS A 102 -12.17 -6.04 10.99
N ASP A 103 -13.25 -5.65 10.32
CA ASP A 103 -14.61 -6.16 10.57
C ASP A 103 -14.94 -7.45 9.81
N SER A 104 -13.99 -8.03 9.09
CA SER A 104 -14.29 -9.12 8.15
C SER A 104 -14.44 -10.52 8.77
N ASP A 105 -14.36 -10.69 10.09
CA ASP A 105 -14.43 -12.03 10.74
C ASP A 105 -13.48 -13.07 10.09
N GLY A 106 -12.32 -12.61 9.58
CA GLY A 106 -11.35 -13.46 8.88
C GLY A 106 -11.60 -13.67 7.38
N ILE A 107 -12.55 -12.96 6.77
CA ILE A 107 -12.77 -13.00 5.32
C ILE A 107 -11.64 -12.21 4.62
N THR A 108 -10.81 -12.96 3.90
CA THR A 108 -9.76 -12.40 3.04
C THR A 108 -10.25 -12.31 1.59
N CYS A 109 -10.06 -11.17 0.97
CA CYS A 109 -10.28 -10.99 -0.47
C CYS A 109 -8.96 -11.18 -1.19
N THR A 110 -8.93 -12.11 -2.15
CA THR A 110 -7.76 -12.39 -2.98
C THR A 110 -8.10 -12.17 -4.45
N TYR A 111 -7.31 -11.36 -5.14
CA TYR A 111 -7.41 -11.14 -6.58
C TYR A 111 -6.02 -11.21 -7.22
N GLU A 112 -5.95 -11.77 -8.42
CA GLU A 112 -4.72 -11.86 -9.21
C GLU A 112 -4.53 -10.64 -10.12
N ASP A 113 -4.70 -9.43 -9.57
CA ASP A 113 -4.61 -8.19 -10.32
C ASP A 113 -3.82 -7.15 -9.52
N VAL A 114 -2.75 -6.62 -10.11
CA VAL A 114 -1.97 -5.54 -9.53
C VAL A 114 -2.80 -4.27 -9.27
N ASN A 115 -3.87 -4.03 -10.02
CA ASN A 115 -4.78 -2.90 -9.76
C ASN A 115 -5.53 -3.06 -8.45
N PHE A 116 -5.88 -4.28 -8.05
CA PHE A 116 -6.49 -4.55 -6.75
C PHE A 116 -5.53 -4.21 -5.60
N GLU A 117 -4.25 -4.59 -5.73
CA GLU A 117 -3.22 -4.23 -4.77
C GLU A 117 -3.05 -2.70 -4.68
N LEU A 118 -2.89 -2.01 -5.82
CA LEU A 118 -2.76 -0.55 -5.88
C LEU A 118 -3.95 0.16 -5.24
N ALA A 119 -5.18 -0.31 -5.50
CA ALA A 119 -6.38 0.26 -4.92
C ALA A 119 -6.43 0.10 -3.39
N CYS A 120 -6.04 -1.08 -2.87
CA CYS A 120 -6.00 -1.32 -1.43
C CYS A 120 -4.94 -0.45 -0.72
N VAL A 121 -3.75 -0.31 -1.32
CA VAL A 121 -2.70 0.56 -0.78
C VAL A 121 -3.14 2.02 -0.80
N LEU A 122 -3.75 2.50 -1.88
CA LEU A 122 -4.24 3.87 -2.00
C LEU A 122 -5.34 4.17 -0.98
N TYR A 123 -6.27 3.22 -0.79
CA TYR A 123 -7.29 3.31 0.25
C TYR A 123 -6.66 3.49 1.63
N ASN A 124 -5.64 2.69 1.95
CA ASN A 124 -4.95 2.79 3.24
C ASN A 124 -4.20 4.11 3.41
N ILE A 125 -3.56 4.64 2.37
CA ILE A 125 -2.94 5.98 2.42
C ILE A 125 -3.99 7.02 2.84
N GLY A 126 -5.17 7.01 2.22
CA GLY A 126 -6.27 7.90 2.59
C GLY A 126 -6.78 7.67 4.02
N ALA A 127 -6.96 6.41 4.43
CA ALA A 127 -7.40 6.06 5.77
C ALA A 127 -6.40 6.51 6.85
N ILE A 128 -5.09 6.38 6.61
CA ILE A 128 -4.06 6.81 7.55
C ILE A 128 -4.07 8.34 7.68
N HIS A 129 -4.21 9.06 6.56
CA HIS A 129 -4.38 10.52 6.60
C HIS A 129 -5.61 10.93 7.41
N ALA A 130 -6.76 10.30 7.19
CA ALA A 130 -7.97 10.54 7.97
C ALA A 130 -7.76 10.24 9.47
N ALA A 131 -7.03 9.17 9.80
CA ALA A 131 -6.72 8.81 11.18
C ALA A 131 -5.82 9.87 11.86
N ILE A 132 -4.75 10.31 11.19
CA ILE A 132 -3.86 11.36 11.70
C ILE A 132 -4.64 12.66 11.93
N GLY A 133 -5.39 13.13 10.92
CA GLY A 133 -6.17 14.37 11.03
C GLY A 133 -7.29 14.31 12.08
N SER A 134 -7.82 13.11 12.38
CA SER A 134 -8.78 12.90 13.47
C SER A 134 -8.16 12.92 14.87
N GLY A 135 -6.87 12.57 14.99
CA GLY A 135 -6.14 12.56 16.26
C GLY A 135 -5.57 13.93 16.66
N GLU A 136 -5.60 14.91 15.76
CA GLU A 136 -5.02 16.22 16.01
C GLU A 136 -5.94 17.16 16.81
N ASN A 137 -5.36 17.82 17.83
CA ASN A 137 -6.02 18.91 18.53
C ASN A 137 -6.01 20.15 17.61
N ARG A 138 -7.13 20.36 16.91
CA ARG A 138 -7.41 21.48 15.96
C ARG A 138 -7.50 22.86 16.63
N ILE A 139 -6.60 23.13 17.57
CA ILE A 139 -6.50 24.35 18.35
C ILE A 139 -5.43 25.27 17.74
N ASP A 140 -4.41 24.70 17.10
CA ASP A 140 -3.30 25.46 16.51
C ASP A 140 -3.45 25.60 14.98
N SER A 141 -3.11 26.78 14.43
CA SER A 141 -3.30 27.10 13.00
C SER A 141 -2.40 26.29 12.06
N ASP A 142 -1.25 25.82 12.54
CA ASP A 142 -0.27 25.08 11.73
C ASP A 142 -0.69 23.62 11.44
N VAL A 143 -1.58 23.08 12.26
CA VAL A 143 -2.09 21.71 12.19
C VAL A 143 -3.03 21.51 10.98
N LEU A 144 -3.69 22.58 10.54
CA LEU A 144 -4.59 22.53 9.38
C LEU A 144 -3.86 22.38 8.02
N ILE A 145 -2.54 22.58 7.99
CA ILE A 145 -1.74 22.65 6.76
C ILE A 145 -1.07 21.29 6.44
N LEU A 146 -0.89 20.42 7.43
CA LEU A 146 -0.23 19.11 7.27
C LEU A 146 -1.00 18.17 6.31
N ASP A 147 -2.33 18.28 6.25
CA ASP A 147 -3.16 17.54 5.29
C ASP A 147 -2.91 17.97 3.83
N PHE A 148 -2.52 19.22 3.58
CA PHE A 148 -2.32 19.76 2.23
C PHE A 148 -0.86 19.62 1.74
N LEU A 149 0.13 19.64 2.64
CA LEU A 149 1.55 19.58 2.28
C LEU A 149 2.08 18.17 1.99
N LEU A 150 1.32 17.12 2.33
CA LEU A 150 1.70 15.72 2.08
C LEU A 150 1.15 15.14 0.77
N MET A 151 0.41 15.93 -0.02
CA MET A 151 0.02 15.59 -1.39
C MET A 151 0.95 16.32 -2.38
N PRO A 152 1.94 15.64 -3.00
CA PRO A 152 2.59 16.15 -4.20
C PRO A 152 1.65 16.07 -5.42
#